data_AF-A0A351FFS9-F1
#
_entry.id   AF-A0A351FFS9-F1
#
_cell.length_a   1.000
_cell.length_b   1.000
_cell.length_c   1.000
_cell.angle_alpha   90.00
_cell.angle_beta   90.00
_cell.angle_gamma   90.00
#
_symmetry.space_group_name_H-M   'P 1'
#
loop_
_entity.id
_entity.type
_entity.pdbx_description
1 polymer ?
#
loop_
_entity_poly.entity_id
_entity_poly.type
_entity_poly.pdbx_seq_one_letter_code
_entity_poly.pdbx_strand_id
1 'polypeptide(L)'
;IGKWHLGNQDEFYPTRRGFDYFYGLRSGSRSYFYNAKNDDKPGNVRAIEENGKPVKFDGYLTDVFGQKAIDFINAKDDKPFFLFHSFTAPHGPMHATEE
;
A
#
# COMPACT_ATOMS: atom_id res chain seq x y z
N ILE A 1 -3.31 -2.20 -4.89
CA ILE A 1 -3.43 -1.47 -3.60
C ILE A 1 -3.11 -2.44 -2.48
N GLY A 2 -2.04 -2.23 -1.74
CA GLY A 2 -1.60 -3.11 -0.65
C GLY A 2 -0.16 -3.62 -0.79
N LYS A 3 0.08 -4.85 -0.33
CA LYS A 3 1.38 -5.53 -0.38
C LYS A 3 1.76 -5.91 -1.81
N TRP A 4 2.98 -5.55 -2.21
CA TRP A 4 3.58 -6.03 -3.46
C TRP A 4 4.41 -7.29 -3.25
N HIS A 5 5.58 -7.17 -2.61
CA HIS A 5 6.50 -8.27 -2.29
C HIS A 5 6.98 -9.10 -3.50
N LEU A 6 6.98 -8.52 -4.70
CA LEU A 6 7.47 -9.16 -5.94
C LEU A 6 8.73 -8.46 -6.50
N GLY A 7 9.45 -7.74 -5.64
CA GLY A 7 10.71 -7.07 -5.98
C GLY A 7 10.78 -5.64 -5.44
N ASN A 8 11.92 -5.32 -4.83
CA ASN A 8 12.18 -4.01 -4.23
C ASN A 8 12.98 -3.07 -5.15
N GLN A 9 13.48 -3.55 -6.29
CA GLN A 9 14.18 -2.72 -7.29
C GLN A 9 13.20 -2.10 -8.26
N ASP A 10 13.48 -0.89 -8.73
CA ASP A 10 12.53 -0.07 -9.50
C ASP A 10 12.01 -0.77 -10.76
N GLU A 11 12.81 -1.63 -11.39
CA GLU A 11 12.38 -2.48 -12.51
C GLU A 11 11.20 -3.41 -12.18
N PHE A 12 11.04 -3.79 -10.91
CA PHE A 12 9.94 -4.61 -10.41
C PHE A 12 8.79 -3.79 -9.83
N TYR A 13 8.83 -2.47 -9.94
CA TYR A 13 7.76 -1.62 -9.41
C TYR A 13 6.42 -1.92 -10.11
N PRO A 14 5.27 -1.91 -9.40
CA PRO A 14 3.98 -2.29 -9.97
C PRO A 14 3.62 -1.57 -11.28
N THR A 15 3.93 -0.28 -11.40
CA THR A 15 3.66 0.49 -12.62
C THR A 15 4.54 0.14 -13.82
N ARG A 16 5.55 -0.71 -13.61
CA ARG A 16 6.33 -1.36 -14.68
C ARG A 16 5.88 -2.79 -14.97
N ARG A 17 4.86 -3.27 -14.27
CA ARG A 17 4.31 -4.64 -14.33
C ARG A 17 2.83 -4.67 -14.73
N GLY A 18 2.38 -3.64 -15.45
CA GLY A 18 1.02 -3.59 -16.02
C GLY A 18 -0.06 -3.01 -15.10
N PHE A 19 0.31 -2.36 -13.99
CA PHE A 19 -0.63 -1.64 -13.13
C PHE A 19 -0.56 -0.14 -13.39
N ASP A 20 -1.67 0.52 -13.71
CA ASP A 20 -1.67 1.98 -13.89
C ASP A 20 -1.51 2.76 -12.58
N TYR A 21 -1.84 2.13 -11.45
CA TYR A 21 -1.88 2.74 -10.14
C TYR A 21 -1.35 1.80 -9.07
N PHE A 22 -0.54 2.36 -8.17
CA PHE A 22 -0.11 1.66 -6.97
C PHE A 22 -0.17 2.57 -5.75
N TYR A 23 -0.82 2.05 -4.71
CA TYR A 23 -0.78 2.56 -3.35
C TYR A 23 -0.44 1.38 -2.44
N GLY A 24 0.70 1.40 -1.77
CA GLY A 24 1.14 0.24 -0.99
C GLY A 24 2.62 0.20 -0.62
N LEU A 25 3.07 -0.95 -0.13
CA LEU A 25 4.46 -1.21 0.20
C LEU A 25 5.09 -2.21 -0.79
N ARG A 26 6.38 -2.04 -1.03
CA ARG A 26 7.16 -2.96 -1.88
C ARG A 26 7.57 -4.22 -1.13
N SER A 27 7.85 -4.08 0.17
CA SER A 27 8.29 -5.15 1.07
C SER A 27 7.18 -6.14 1.46
N GLY A 28 7.55 -7.14 2.27
CA GLY A 28 6.68 -8.24 2.69
C GLY A 28 5.81 -7.97 3.92
N SER A 29 6.20 -7.02 4.77
CA SER A 29 5.50 -6.68 6.02
C SER A 29 5.90 -5.30 6.54
N ARG A 30 5.03 -4.71 7.35
CA ARG A 30 5.25 -3.45 8.10
C ARG A 30 4.27 -3.37 9.28
N SER A 31 4.53 -2.46 10.22
CA SER A 31 3.55 -2.03 11.21
C SER A 31 2.26 -1.56 10.54
N TYR A 32 1.11 -1.81 11.16
CA TYR A 32 -0.18 -1.28 10.67
C TYR A 32 -0.39 0.21 10.95
N PHE A 33 0.50 0.85 11.71
CA PHE A 33 0.43 2.28 12.02
C PHE A 33 1.62 3.03 11.43
N TYR A 34 1.40 4.28 11.02
CA TYR A 34 2.44 5.13 10.46
C TYR A 34 3.52 5.46 11.51
N ASN A 35 4.79 5.33 11.12
CA ASN A 35 5.93 5.70 11.95
C ASN A 35 7.10 6.20 11.09
N ALA A 36 7.22 7.52 11.01
CA ALA A 36 8.29 8.22 10.28
C ALA A 36 9.71 7.91 10.80
N LYS A 37 9.85 7.41 12.03
CA LYS A 37 11.14 7.01 12.62
C LYS A 37 11.50 5.55 12.34
N ASN A 38 10.58 4.76 11.76
CA ASN A 38 10.78 3.33 11.52
C ASN A 38 10.39 2.92 10.08
N ASP A 39 9.19 2.35 9.87
CA ASP A 39 8.80 1.78 8.58
C ASP A 39 8.63 2.85 7.49
N ASP A 40 8.21 4.07 7.85
CA ASP A 40 7.90 5.15 6.90
C ASP A 40 9.02 6.20 6.78
N LYS A 41 10.25 5.83 7.15
CA LYS A 41 11.43 6.68 6.93
C LYS A 41 11.80 6.74 5.43
N PRO A 42 12.37 7.85 4.94
CA PRO A 42 12.77 7.98 3.54
C PRO A 42 13.67 6.82 3.06
N GLY A 43 13.36 6.29 1.87
CA GLY A 43 14.11 5.19 1.24
C GLY A 43 13.83 3.80 1.81
N ASN A 44 12.92 3.65 2.79
CA ASN A 44 12.54 2.34 3.30
C ASN A 44 11.47 1.69 2.41
N VAL A 45 11.74 0.49 1.89
CA VAL A 45 10.83 -0.29 1.04
C VAL A 45 9.56 -0.78 1.77
N ARG A 46 9.50 -0.58 3.10
CA ARG A 46 8.31 -0.79 3.94
C ARG A 46 7.40 0.43 4.03
N ALA A 47 7.86 1.60 3.60
CA ALA A 47 7.03 2.80 3.57
C ALA A 47 5.86 2.59 2.59
N ILE A 48 4.72 3.20 2.89
CA ILE A 48 3.65 3.27 1.90
C ILE A 48 4.01 4.32 0.86
N GLU A 49 3.87 3.94 -0.40
CA GLU A 49 4.09 4.80 -1.55
C GLU A 49 2.81 4.89 -2.39
N GLU A 50 2.61 6.04 -3.01
CA GLU A 50 1.65 6.26 -4.09
C GLU A 50 2.42 6.62 -5.36
N ASN A 51 2.40 5.72 -6.34
CA ASN A 51 3.11 5.87 -7.63
C ASN A 51 4.56 6.35 -7.50
N GLY A 52 5.32 5.73 -6.59
CA GLY A 52 6.75 5.95 -6.37
C GLY A 52 7.06 7.07 -5.37
N LYS A 53 6.04 7.72 -4.80
CA LYS A 53 6.22 8.79 -3.81
C LYS A 53 5.79 8.29 -2.43
N PRO A 54 6.67 8.33 -1.41
CA PRO A 54 6.27 8.02 -0.04
C PRO A 54 5.12 8.91 0.41
N VAL A 55 4.15 8.33 1.10
CA VAL A 55 2.97 9.06 1.62
C VAL A 55 2.87 8.89 3.13
N LYS A 56 2.40 9.96 3.78
CA LYS A 56 1.89 9.85 5.14
C LYS A 56 0.44 9.36 5.08
N PHE A 57 0.08 8.48 5.99
CA PHE A 57 -1.30 8.07 6.21
C PHE A 57 -1.61 8.10 7.70
N ASP A 58 -2.88 8.23 8.04
CA ASP A 58 -3.37 8.22 9.41
C ASP A 58 -4.37 7.06 9.57
N GLY A 59 -4.42 6.47 10.77
CA GLY A 59 -5.28 5.32 11.07
C GLY A 59 -4.63 3.94 10.86
N TYR A 60 -5.47 2.90 10.96
CA TYR A 60 -5.06 1.49 10.81
C TYR A 60 -4.93 1.12 9.34
N LEU A 61 -3.78 0.56 8.95
CA LEU A 61 -3.42 0.37 7.53
C LEU A 61 -4.45 -0.46 6.73
N THR A 62 -5.10 -1.43 7.37
CA THR A 62 -6.15 -2.22 6.72
C THR A 62 -7.30 -1.32 6.26
N ASP A 63 -7.75 -0.40 7.10
CA ASP A 63 -8.82 0.54 6.74
C ASP A 63 -8.33 1.54 5.70
N VAL A 64 -7.09 2.01 5.81
CA VAL A 64 -6.46 2.90 4.82
C VAL A 64 -6.43 2.26 3.44
N PHE A 65 -6.07 0.97 3.35
CA PHE A 65 -6.09 0.24 2.09
C PHE A 65 -7.53 0.06 1.56
N GLY A 66 -8.49 -0.23 2.44
CA GLY A 66 -9.91 -0.32 2.06
C GLY A 66 -10.44 1.00 1.51
N GLN A 67 -10.16 2.12 2.20
CA GLN A 67 -10.54 3.45 1.73
C GLN A 67 -9.89 3.78 0.39
N LYS A 68 -8.61 3.45 0.19
CA LYS A 68 -7.94 3.67 -1.10
C LYS A 68 -8.54 2.82 -2.23
N ALA A 69 -9.05 1.63 -1.94
CA ALA A 69 -9.79 0.84 -2.92
C ALA A 69 -11.12 1.51 -3.28
N ILE A 70 -11.86 2.04 -2.31
CA ILE A 70 -13.09 2.81 -2.54
C ILE A 70 -12.79 4.05 -3.39
N ASP A 71 -11.76 4.82 -3.03
CA ASP A 71 -11.33 6.01 -3.78
C ASP A 71 -10.97 5.65 -5.23
N PHE A 72 -10.23 4.54 -5.43
CA PHE A 72 -9.88 4.06 -6.77
C PHE A 72 -11.11 3.72 -7.59
N ILE A 73 -12.11 3.04 -7.01
CA ILE A 73 -13.35 2.66 -7.69
C ILE A 73 -14.17 3.91 -8.05
N ASN A 74 -14.30 4.85 -7.12
CA ASN A 74 -15.09 6.07 -7.32
C ASN A 74 -14.45 7.08 -8.29
N ALA A 75 -13.12 7.04 -8.46
CA ALA A 75 -12.40 7.92 -9.38
C ALA A 75 -12.43 7.46 -10.85
N LYS A 76 -12.91 6.23 -11.12
CA LYS A 76 -12.95 5.70 -12.49
C LYS A 76 -14.23 6.12 -13.22
N ASP A 77 -14.08 6.30 -14.53
CA ASP A 77 -15.18 6.50 -15.47
C ASP A 77 -15.86 5.16 -15.79
N ASP A 78 -16.81 5.14 -16.73
CA ASP A 78 -17.56 3.94 -17.14
C ASP A 78 -16.70 2.85 -17.83
N LYS A 79 -15.36 2.96 -17.79
CA LYS A 79 -14.45 1.95 -18.34
C LYS A 79 -14.27 0.79 -17.36
N PRO A 80 -14.20 -0.46 -17.84
CA PRO A 80 -13.85 -1.59 -16.99
C PRO A 80 -12.45 -1.39 -16.39
N PHE A 81 -12.27 -1.79 -15.14
CA PHE A 81 -10.99 -1.72 -14.44
C PHE A 81 -10.61 -3.07 -13.85
N PHE A 82 -9.31 -3.24 -13.59
CA PHE A 82 -8.78 -4.33 -12.78
C PHE A 82 -8.20 -3.76 -11.48
N LEU A 83 -8.60 -4.32 -10.34
CA LEU A 83 -8.07 -3.97 -9.03
C LEU A 83 -7.48 -5.20 -8.36
N PHE A 84 -6.16 -5.19 -8.17
CA PHE A 84 -5.50 -6.12 -7.26
C PHE A 84 -5.41 -5.49 -5.86
N HIS A 85 -6.24 -5.99 -4.94
CA HIS A 85 -6.31 -5.52 -3.56
C HIS A 85 -5.69 -6.55 -2.61
N SER A 86 -4.48 -6.26 -2.13
CA SER A 86 -3.63 -7.21 -1.41
C SER A 86 -3.34 -6.73 0.01
N PHE A 87 -4.26 -6.95 0.95
CA PHE A 87 -4.04 -6.58 2.35
C PHE A 87 -2.76 -7.18 2.93
N THR A 88 -2.14 -6.48 3.87
CA THR A 88 -1.09 -7.05 4.74
C THR A 88 -1.70 -7.89 5.87
N ALA A 89 -2.93 -7.59 6.29
CA ALA A 89 -3.65 -8.34 7.32
C ALA A 89 -3.81 -9.82 6.95
N PRO A 90 -3.70 -10.76 7.91
CA PRO A 90 -3.33 -10.60 9.32
C PRO A 90 -1.82 -10.86 9.57
N HIS A 91 -0.95 -10.59 8.59
CA HIS A 91 0.49 -10.86 8.74
C HIS A 91 1.09 -10.06 9.89
N GLY A 92 2.08 -10.65 10.58
CA GLY A 92 2.80 -9.98 11.67
C GLY A 92 3.44 -8.64 11.24
N PRO A 93 3.62 -7.68 12.18
CA PRO A 93 3.32 -7.76 13.61
C PRO A 93 1.81 -7.79 13.94
N MET A 94 1.44 -8.36 15.09
CA MET A 94 0.03 -8.44 15.52
C MET A 94 -0.42 -7.10 16.11
N HIS A 95 -0.95 -6.21 15.27
CA HIS A 95 -1.58 -4.95 15.68
C HIS A 95 -3.07 -4.97 15.33
N ALA A 96 -3.89 -4.33 16.15
CA ALA A 96 -5.32 -4.13 15.92
C ALA A 96 -5.73 -2.76 16.46
N THR A 97 -6.91 -2.29 16.07
CA THR A 97 -7.60 -1.17 16.74
C THR A 97 -8.20 -1.64 18.05
N GLU A 98 -8.52 -0.70 18.95
CA GLU A 98 -9.40 -0.99 20.09
C GLU A 98 -10.83 -1.24 19.59
N GLU A 99 -11.63 -1.97 20.37
CA GLU A 99 -13.05 -2.23 20.11
C GLU A 99 -13.95 -1.07 20.55
#